data_AF-A0A9W9P461-F1
#
_entry.id   AF-A0A9W9P461-F1
#
_cell.length_a   1.000
_cell.length_b   1.000
_cell.length_c   1.000
_cell.angle_alpha   90.00
_cell.angle_beta   90.00
_cell.angle_gamma   90.00
#
_symmetry.space_group_name_H-M   'P 1'
#
loop_
_entity.id
_entity.type
_entity.pdbx_description
1 polymer ?
#
loop_
_entity_poly.entity_id
_entity_poly.type
_entity_poly.pdbx_seq_one_letter_code
_entity_poly.pdbx_strand_id
1 'polypeptide(L)'
;MASSLRTPAGKAMPSTRSVLVNFQPYAPGMAQCRSFSQASQRWAYKTQNFSPRTASQPSMKVRSRDLIASQLPNDIGLLPGTFVRPLWRDMPSVFEKPRDRLQMEWTWLKSWFQNFMSLIVYTKKENNYPLLLKERRKIASSLYENMYTSFANGDISKIKQICCDGLTKKLTNQIESRRANEKVTWNLIKWLRQPSTHFTGLRVLSDRATQLPEVPKSGIRQIVLRVSSRQSMSKSNSAPPRYTASSGSKEVTPAPAKEQDVIEYVVIQQLIWNGKDAGWRVWGNTKPTTLDQVWSDPSFAPGMTALERLDAMRNFMQK
;
A
#
# COMPACT_ATOMS: atom_id res chain seq x y z
N MET A 1 18.19 40.31 -44.31
CA MET A 1 17.51 39.40 -45.26
C MET A 1 16.47 38.62 -44.48
N ALA A 2 15.22 39.08 -44.39
CA ALA A 2 14.07 38.62 -45.19
C ALA A 2 14.00 37.07 -45.24
N SER A 3 12.97 36.38 -44.73
CA SER A 3 11.57 36.55 -45.12
C SER A 3 10.58 35.96 -44.09
N SER A 4 9.45 36.65 -43.99
CA SER A 4 8.22 36.37 -43.27
C SER A 4 7.33 35.30 -43.94
N LEU A 5 6.50 34.59 -43.17
CA LEU A 5 5.19 34.07 -43.61
C LEU A 5 4.15 34.16 -42.47
N ARG A 6 3.36 35.24 -42.52
CA ARG A 6 1.98 35.41 -42.01
C ARG A 6 1.05 34.57 -42.92
N THR A 7 -0.16 34.04 -42.60
CA THR A 7 -1.38 34.42 -41.85
C THR A 7 -2.41 33.27 -42.11
N PRO A 8 -3.72 33.27 -41.76
CA PRO A 8 -4.51 34.21 -40.95
C PRO A 8 -5.42 33.57 -39.87
N ALA A 9 -5.92 34.46 -39.01
CA ALA A 9 -7.08 34.28 -38.15
C ALA A 9 -8.40 34.19 -38.94
N GLY A 10 -9.30 33.31 -38.49
CA GLY A 10 -10.63 33.09 -39.09
C GLY A 10 -11.72 33.02 -38.03
N LYS A 11 -12.41 34.16 -37.88
CA LYS A 11 -13.74 34.49 -37.35
C LYS A 11 -14.62 33.39 -36.74
N ALA A 12 -15.12 33.70 -35.54
CA ALA A 12 -16.31 33.13 -34.92
C ALA A 12 -17.60 33.60 -35.63
N MET A 13 -18.59 32.70 -35.73
CA MET A 13 -19.98 33.02 -36.06
C MET A 13 -20.92 32.24 -35.12
N PRO A 14 -21.99 32.86 -34.61
CA PRO A 14 -23.00 32.18 -33.80
C PRO A 14 -24.04 31.48 -34.68
N SER A 15 -24.41 30.25 -34.33
CA SER A 15 -25.49 29.48 -34.96
C SER A 15 -26.78 29.63 -34.17
N THR A 16 -27.71 30.43 -34.66
CA THR A 16 -29.10 30.50 -34.23
C THR A 16 -29.86 29.24 -34.72
N ARG A 17 -30.49 28.50 -33.80
CA ARG A 17 -31.46 27.44 -34.12
C ARG A 17 -32.88 28.00 -33.99
N SER A 18 -33.51 28.21 -35.12
CA SER A 18 -34.96 28.43 -35.26
C SER A 18 -35.70 27.09 -35.25
N VAL A 19 -36.67 26.96 -34.33
CA VAL A 19 -37.59 25.82 -34.22
C VAL A 19 -38.84 26.16 -35.01
N LEU A 20 -39.10 25.42 -36.09
CA LEU A 20 -40.38 25.44 -36.81
C LEU A 20 -41.18 24.20 -36.41
N VAL A 21 -42.36 24.45 -35.85
CA VAL A 21 -43.35 23.46 -35.44
C VAL A 21 -44.27 23.22 -36.64
N ASN A 22 -44.20 22.03 -37.25
CA ASN A 22 -45.16 21.59 -38.27
C ASN A 22 -46.23 20.73 -37.61
N PHE A 23 -47.45 21.27 -37.52
CA PHE A 23 -48.68 20.52 -37.31
C PHE A 23 -49.28 20.14 -38.67
N GLN A 24 -49.54 18.86 -38.90
CA GLN A 24 -50.46 18.42 -39.96
C GLN A 24 -51.44 17.36 -39.42
N PRO A 25 -52.73 17.44 -39.80
CA PRO A 25 -53.81 16.64 -39.22
C PRO A 25 -54.01 15.30 -39.94
N TYR A 26 -54.35 14.26 -39.17
CA TYR A 26 -54.80 12.96 -39.69
C TYR A 26 -56.33 12.96 -39.84
N ALA A 27 -56.81 12.65 -41.05
CA ALA A 27 -58.19 12.28 -41.35
C ALA A 27 -58.36 10.74 -41.25
N PRO A 28 -59.54 10.22 -40.87
CA PRO A 28 -59.78 8.79 -40.73
C PRO A 28 -60.31 8.20 -42.06
N GLY A 29 -59.63 7.15 -42.55
CA GLY A 29 -59.98 6.42 -43.78
C GLY A 29 -60.19 4.94 -43.50
N MET A 30 -61.25 4.39 -44.07
CA MET A 30 -61.97 3.18 -43.67
C MET A 30 -61.23 1.84 -43.91
N ALA A 31 -61.76 0.82 -43.22
CA ALA A 31 -61.37 -0.58 -43.22
C ALA A 31 -61.41 -1.27 -44.60
N GLN A 32 -60.49 -2.23 -44.79
CA GLN A 32 -60.66 -3.34 -45.72
C GLN A 32 -60.17 -4.65 -45.08
N CYS A 33 -61.10 -5.61 -44.94
CA CYS A 33 -60.84 -7.01 -44.64
C CYS A 33 -60.72 -7.81 -45.94
N ARG A 34 -59.66 -8.62 -46.12
CA ARG A 34 -59.60 -9.86 -46.93
C ARG A 34 -58.46 -10.73 -46.38
N SER A 35 -58.77 -11.83 -45.70
CA SER A 35 -59.02 -13.20 -46.19
C SER A 35 -57.75 -14.04 -46.40
N PHE A 36 -57.74 -15.13 -45.63
CA PHE A 36 -56.79 -16.23 -45.61
C PHE A 36 -56.38 -16.73 -47.00
N SER A 37 -55.08 -16.96 -47.18
CA SER A 37 -54.57 -17.95 -48.13
C SER A 37 -53.65 -18.90 -47.37
N GLN A 38 -54.13 -20.12 -47.19
CA GLN A 38 -53.33 -21.28 -46.81
C GLN A 38 -52.25 -21.48 -47.86
N ALA A 39 -50.98 -21.37 -47.47
CA ALA A 39 -49.88 -21.99 -48.19
C ALA A 39 -49.23 -22.99 -47.23
N SER A 40 -49.49 -24.25 -47.51
CA SER A 40 -48.99 -25.42 -46.82
C SER A 40 -47.50 -25.64 -47.06
N GLN A 41 -46.84 -26.12 -46.01
CA GLN A 41 -45.67 -27.00 -46.02
C GLN A 41 -44.38 -26.54 -46.72
N ARG A 42 -43.36 -26.30 -45.89
CA ARG A 42 -42.14 -27.15 -45.82
C ARG A 42 -41.28 -26.68 -44.65
N TRP A 43 -41.55 -27.23 -43.47
CA TRP A 43 -40.57 -27.21 -42.37
C TRP A 43 -39.47 -28.19 -42.73
N ALA A 44 -38.47 -27.70 -43.47
CA ALA A 44 -37.19 -28.38 -43.52
C ALA A 44 -36.59 -28.27 -42.11
N TYR A 45 -36.49 -29.41 -41.43
CA TYR A 45 -35.74 -29.56 -40.18
C TYR A 45 -34.28 -29.21 -40.43
N LYS A 46 -33.94 -27.91 -40.40
CA LYS A 46 -32.57 -27.48 -40.21
C LYS A 46 -32.32 -27.66 -38.72
N THR A 47 -31.72 -28.79 -38.34
CA THR A 47 -31.17 -28.98 -37.00
C THR A 47 -30.16 -27.87 -36.78
N GLN A 48 -30.59 -26.78 -36.14
CA GLN A 48 -29.66 -25.76 -35.66
C GLN A 48 -28.89 -26.44 -34.54
N ASN A 49 -27.70 -26.93 -34.87
CA ASN A 49 -26.71 -27.32 -33.88
C ASN A 49 -26.38 -26.05 -33.07
N PHE A 50 -27.14 -25.83 -31.99
CA PHE A 50 -26.82 -24.83 -31.00
C PHE A 50 -25.52 -25.28 -30.34
N SER A 51 -24.39 -24.74 -30.82
CA SER A 51 -23.14 -24.84 -30.08
C SER A 51 -23.40 -24.31 -28.68
N PRO A 52 -23.08 -25.07 -27.61
CA PRO A 52 -23.23 -24.57 -26.26
C PRO A 52 -22.48 -23.25 -26.16
N ARG A 53 -23.14 -22.21 -25.63
CA ARG A 53 -22.51 -20.91 -25.40
C ARG A 53 -21.33 -21.13 -24.46
N THR A 54 -20.12 -21.11 -25.00
CA THR A 54 -18.90 -21.11 -24.18
C THR A 54 -18.96 -19.89 -23.27
N ALA A 55 -18.67 -20.08 -21.98
CA ALA A 55 -18.65 -19.01 -21.00
C ALA A 55 -17.86 -17.82 -21.55
N SER A 56 -18.42 -16.62 -21.45
CA SER A 56 -17.82 -15.40 -21.98
C SER A 56 -16.44 -15.21 -21.36
N GLN A 57 -15.39 -15.35 -22.17
CA GLN A 57 -14.04 -15.10 -21.69
C GLN A 57 -13.84 -13.58 -21.50
N PRO A 58 -13.22 -13.16 -20.39
CA PRO A 58 -12.95 -11.75 -20.15
C PRO A 58 -12.07 -11.18 -21.27
N SER A 59 -12.34 -9.94 -21.68
CA SER A 59 -11.61 -9.27 -22.76
C SER A 59 -10.09 -9.21 -22.49
N MET A 60 -9.29 -9.14 -23.55
CA MET A 60 -7.83 -9.03 -23.43
C MET A 60 -7.38 -7.86 -22.55
N LYS A 61 -8.14 -6.74 -22.52
CA LYS A 61 -7.87 -5.59 -21.64
C LYS A 61 -8.07 -5.89 -20.15
N VAL A 62 -9.03 -6.76 -19.81
CA VAL A 62 -9.25 -7.19 -18.42
C VAL A 62 -8.17 -8.18 -18.03
N ARG A 63 -7.84 -9.13 -18.92
CA ARG A 63 -6.73 -10.06 -18.71
C ARG A 63 -5.39 -9.36 -18.53
N SER A 64 -5.09 -8.35 -19.35
CA SER A 64 -3.84 -7.59 -19.20
C SER A 64 -3.79 -6.83 -17.88
N ARG A 65 -4.92 -6.32 -17.36
CA ARG A 65 -4.99 -5.67 -16.04
C ARG A 65 -4.78 -6.65 -14.89
N ASP A 66 -5.39 -7.82 -14.96
CA ASP A 66 -5.19 -8.86 -13.95
C ASP A 66 -3.75 -9.37 -13.96
N LEU A 67 -3.13 -9.46 -15.15
CA LEU A 67 -1.71 -9.75 -15.29
C LEU A 67 -0.84 -8.64 -14.68
N ILE A 68 -1.13 -7.36 -14.94
CA ILE A 68 -0.41 -6.23 -14.31
C ILE A 68 -0.56 -6.26 -12.78
N ALA A 69 -1.77 -6.51 -12.26
CA ALA A 69 -2.01 -6.63 -10.82
C ALA A 69 -1.24 -7.80 -10.19
N SER A 70 -1.03 -8.90 -10.94
CA SER A 70 -0.21 -10.04 -10.50
C SER A 70 1.31 -9.79 -10.66
N GLN A 71 1.71 -8.86 -11.51
CA GLN A 71 3.11 -8.54 -11.80
C GLN A 71 3.65 -7.38 -10.95
N LEU A 72 2.77 -6.51 -10.42
CA LEU A 72 3.19 -5.45 -9.52
C LEU A 72 3.60 -6.07 -8.17
N PRO A 73 4.85 -5.84 -7.71
CA PRO A 73 5.32 -6.39 -6.46
C PRO A 73 4.44 -5.89 -5.31
N ASN A 74 4.21 -6.73 -4.31
CA ASN A 74 3.49 -6.32 -3.08
C ASN A 74 4.34 -5.35 -2.24
N ASP A 75 5.57 -5.08 -2.66
CA ASP A 75 6.54 -4.21 -2.02
C ASP A 75 6.69 -2.94 -2.85
N ILE A 76 5.88 -1.95 -2.52
CA ILE A 76 6.04 -0.59 -3.01
C ILE A 76 6.78 0.13 -1.90
N GLY A 77 7.95 0.68 -2.21
CA GLY A 77 8.84 1.30 -1.23
C GLY A 77 8.15 2.34 -0.35
N LEU A 78 8.87 2.84 0.66
CA LEU A 78 8.32 3.87 1.54
C LEU A 78 7.78 5.04 0.71
N LEU A 79 6.50 5.39 0.91
CA LEU A 79 5.85 6.42 0.12
C LEU A 79 6.63 7.74 0.20
N PRO A 80 6.86 8.42 -0.93
CA PRO A 80 7.61 9.67 -0.94
C PRO A 80 6.88 10.74 -0.12
N GLY A 81 7.66 11.56 0.57
CA GLY A 81 7.14 12.54 1.53
C GLY A 81 6.67 11.95 2.86
N THR A 82 7.01 10.70 3.19
CA THR A 82 6.73 10.13 4.50
C THR A 82 7.69 10.66 5.55
N PHE A 83 7.21 11.57 6.39
CA PHE A 83 7.98 12.10 7.51
C PHE A 83 7.92 11.16 8.72
N VAL A 84 9.07 10.66 9.16
CA VAL A 84 9.20 9.78 10.33
C VAL A 84 9.81 10.59 11.46
N ARG A 85 8.96 11.09 12.37
CA ARG A 85 9.43 11.94 13.45
C ARG A 85 10.51 11.24 14.29
N PRO A 86 11.70 11.85 14.50
CA PRO A 86 12.73 11.31 15.39
C PRO A 86 12.34 11.36 16.87
N LEU A 87 13.16 10.74 17.74
CA LEU A 87 13.02 10.92 19.18
C LEU A 87 13.41 12.35 19.56
N TRP A 88 12.94 12.81 20.71
CA TRP A 88 13.24 14.17 21.17
C TRP A 88 14.74 14.41 21.41
N ARG A 89 15.48 13.35 21.74
CA ARG A 89 16.95 13.36 21.91
C ARG A 89 17.70 13.50 20.59
N ASP A 90 17.14 12.99 19.50
CA ASP A 90 17.75 13.00 18.17
C ASP A 90 17.31 14.23 17.35
N MET A 91 16.49 15.10 17.94
CA MET A 91 16.12 16.37 17.34
C MET A 91 17.12 17.47 17.74
N PRO A 92 17.33 18.49 16.89
CA PRO A 92 18.17 19.63 17.17
C PRO A 92 17.76 20.30 18.45
N SER A 93 18.78 20.76 19.17
CA SER A 93 18.62 21.57 20.36
C SER A 93 17.82 22.82 20.01
N VAL A 94 16.82 23.12 20.86
CA VAL A 94 15.97 24.30 20.72
C VAL A 94 16.79 25.59 20.88
N PHE A 95 17.87 25.53 21.65
CA PHE A 95 18.69 26.69 21.98
C PHE A 95 19.85 26.92 21.00
N GLU A 96 20.50 25.85 20.53
CA GLU A 96 21.66 25.98 19.63
C GLU A 96 21.24 26.20 18.17
N LYS A 97 20.19 25.49 17.71
CA LYS A 97 19.74 25.50 16.31
C LYS A 97 18.20 25.64 16.23
N PRO A 98 17.63 26.77 16.70
CA PRO A 98 16.18 26.97 16.75
C PRO A 98 15.52 26.92 15.37
N ARG A 99 16.19 27.45 14.33
CA ARG A 99 15.67 27.44 12.95
C ARG A 99 15.50 26.01 12.43
N ASP A 100 16.50 25.16 12.60
CA ASP A 100 16.46 23.76 12.16
C ASP A 100 15.40 22.97 12.93
N ARG A 101 15.26 23.27 14.22
CA ARG A 101 14.22 22.66 15.05
C ARG A 101 12.82 23.05 14.59
N LEU A 102 12.60 24.34 14.35
CA LEU A 102 11.33 24.87 13.87
C LEU A 102 11.01 24.32 12.49
N GLN A 103 12.00 24.23 11.59
CA GLN A 103 11.82 23.65 10.26
C GLN A 103 11.38 22.18 10.34
N MET A 104 11.95 21.38 11.24
CA MET A 104 11.51 19.99 11.42
C MET A 104 10.13 19.86 12.03
N GLU A 105 9.78 20.66 13.04
CA GLU A 105 8.44 20.61 13.63
C GLU A 105 7.39 21.16 12.63
N TRP A 106 7.75 22.16 11.81
CA TRP A 106 6.90 22.69 10.75
C TRP A 106 6.67 21.66 9.64
N THR A 107 7.72 20.99 9.16
CA THR A 107 7.60 19.92 8.16
C THR A 107 6.83 18.72 8.70
N TRP A 108 7.02 18.37 9.98
CA TRP A 108 6.19 17.38 10.66
C TRP A 108 4.71 17.79 10.65
N LEU A 109 4.37 19.00 11.09
CA LEU A 109 2.98 19.45 11.16
C LEU A 109 2.34 19.51 9.78
N LYS A 110 3.07 20.03 8.77
CA LYS A 110 2.63 20.06 7.38
C LYS A 110 2.39 18.65 6.83
N SER A 111 3.33 17.73 7.07
CA SER A 111 3.19 16.34 6.61
C SER A 111 2.02 15.64 7.29
N TRP A 112 1.80 15.87 8.59
CA TRP A 112 0.67 15.34 9.33
C TRP A 112 -0.67 15.80 8.74
N PHE A 113 -0.79 17.10 8.44
CA PHE A 113 -1.98 17.64 7.80
C PHE A 113 -2.19 17.08 6.38
N GLN A 114 -1.14 17.05 5.56
CA GLN A 114 -1.19 16.48 4.21
C GLN A 114 -1.58 15.00 4.23
N ASN A 115 -1.01 14.22 5.13
CA ASN A 115 -1.32 12.80 5.28
C ASN A 115 -2.77 12.59 5.73
N PHE A 116 -3.25 13.39 6.70
CA PHE A 116 -4.64 13.36 7.13
C PHE A 116 -5.62 13.69 6.00
N MET A 117 -5.34 14.73 5.22
CA MET A 117 -6.15 15.09 4.05
C MET A 117 -6.10 14.00 2.96
N SER A 118 -4.93 13.44 2.68
CA SER A 118 -4.78 12.34 1.72
C SER A 118 -5.60 11.12 2.12
N LEU A 119 -5.63 10.80 3.42
CA LEU A 119 -6.41 9.71 3.96
C LEU A 119 -7.92 9.98 3.81
N ILE A 120 -8.39 11.19 4.11
CA ILE A 120 -9.80 11.56 3.93
C ILE A 120 -10.22 11.43 2.47
N VAL A 121 -9.43 11.96 1.53
CA VAL A 121 -9.72 11.88 0.10
C VAL A 121 -9.76 10.42 -0.35
N TYR A 122 -8.73 9.65 -0.01
CA TYR A 122 -8.63 8.23 -0.34
C TYR A 122 -9.81 7.41 0.18
N THR A 123 -10.18 7.63 1.43
CA THR A 123 -11.15 6.80 2.14
C THR A 123 -12.59 7.21 1.87
N LYS A 124 -12.92 8.51 1.85
CA LYS A 124 -14.31 8.98 1.67
C LYS A 124 -14.69 9.30 0.24
N LYS A 125 -13.77 9.86 -0.56
CA LYS A 125 -14.13 10.35 -1.90
C LYS A 125 -14.01 9.25 -2.93
N GLU A 126 -12.96 8.42 -2.81
CA GLU A 126 -12.57 7.57 -3.93
C GLU A 126 -13.00 6.11 -3.75
N ASN A 127 -12.92 5.57 -2.52
CA ASN A 127 -13.09 4.14 -2.31
C ASN A 127 -14.07 3.72 -1.20
N ASN A 128 -14.70 4.66 -0.47
CA ASN A 128 -15.67 4.39 0.60
C ASN A 128 -15.22 3.35 1.65
N TYR A 129 -13.93 3.33 2.00
CA TYR A 129 -13.39 2.41 3.00
C TYR A 129 -13.58 2.93 4.44
N PRO A 130 -13.42 2.10 5.48
CA PRO A 130 -13.29 2.58 6.84
C PRO A 130 -11.90 3.18 7.09
N LEU A 131 -11.83 4.30 7.83
CA LEU A 131 -10.56 4.96 8.17
C LEU A 131 -9.68 4.15 9.15
N LEU A 132 -10.28 3.25 9.94
CA LEU A 132 -9.59 2.34 10.88
C LEU A 132 -8.60 3.03 11.86
N LEU A 133 -8.79 4.32 12.18
CA LEU A 133 -7.85 5.12 12.98
C LEU A 133 -7.61 4.56 14.40
N LYS A 134 -8.62 3.90 14.99
CA LYS A 134 -8.53 3.27 16.30
C LYS A 134 -7.86 1.89 16.23
N GLU A 135 -8.17 1.13 15.18
CA GLU A 135 -7.79 -0.28 15.03
C GLU A 135 -6.37 -0.47 14.49
N ARG A 136 -5.82 0.52 13.76
CA ARG A 136 -4.45 0.47 13.20
C ARG A 136 -3.37 0.04 14.18
N ARG A 137 -3.49 0.42 15.46
CA ARG A 137 -2.53 0.00 16.50
C ARG A 137 -2.65 -1.48 16.84
N LYS A 138 -3.88 -2.00 16.92
CA LYS A 138 -4.14 -3.42 17.21
C LYS A 138 -3.69 -4.30 16.04
N ILE A 139 -3.96 -3.85 14.81
CA ILE A 139 -3.50 -4.51 13.58
C ILE A 139 -1.98 -4.53 13.53
N ALA A 140 -1.33 -3.40 13.83
CA ALA A 140 0.13 -3.33 13.86
C ALA A 140 0.74 -4.23 14.92
N SER A 141 0.20 -4.26 16.15
CA SER A 141 0.74 -5.10 17.22
C SER A 141 0.59 -6.59 16.89
N SER A 142 -0.56 -7.02 16.34
CA SER A 142 -0.76 -8.42 15.97
C SER A 142 0.15 -8.84 14.82
N LEU A 143 0.31 -8.01 13.78
CA LEU A 143 1.24 -8.30 12.68
C LEU A 143 2.69 -8.38 13.15
N TYR A 144 3.09 -7.48 14.06
CA TYR A 144 4.42 -7.46 14.65
C TYR A 144 4.73 -8.74 15.43
N GLU A 145 3.84 -9.14 16.34
CA GLU A 145 3.96 -10.36 17.13
C GLU A 145 3.96 -11.61 16.23
N ASN A 146 3.02 -11.68 15.28
CA ASN A 146 2.91 -12.82 14.37
C ASN A 146 4.14 -12.95 13.47
N MET A 147 4.72 -11.84 13.01
CA MET A 147 5.94 -11.83 12.21
C MET A 147 7.11 -12.43 12.98
N TYR A 148 7.43 -11.88 14.16
CA TYR A 148 8.59 -12.37 14.93
C TYR A 148 8.38 -13.78 15.49
N THR A 149 7.17 -14.14 15.88
CA THR A 149 6.83 -15.52 16.29
C THR A 149 7.02 -16.50 15.14
N SER A 150 6.53 -16.16 13.94
CA SER A 150 6.71 -17.00 12.75
C SER A 150 8.18 -17.09 12.33
N PHE A 151 8.93 -16.00 12.47
CA PHE A 151 10.37 -15.98 12.24
C PHE A 151 11.14 -16.87 13.22
N ALA A 152 10.83 -16.83 14.51
CA ALA A 152 11.44 -17.71 15.51
C ALA A 152 11.17 -19.19 15.18
N ASN A 153 9.90 -19.52 14.85
CA ASN A 153 9.48 -20.87 14.49
C ASN A 153 10.04 -21.35 13.13
N GLY A 154 10.50 -20.46 12.26
CA GLY A 154 10.96 -20.81 10.91
C GLY A 154 9.83 -21.09 9.92
N ASP A 155 8.60 -20.58 10.18
CA ASP A 155 7.43 -20.80 9.32
C ASP A 155 7.43 -19.84 8.12
N ILE A 156 8.08 -20.26 7.03
CA ILE A 156 8.24 -19.45 5.81
C ILE A 156 6.88 -19.12 5.17
N SER A 157 5.91 -20.03 5.26
CA SER A 157 4.58 -19.87 4.67
C SER A 157 3.81 -18.73 5.33
N LYS A 158 3.82 -18.66 6.67
CA LYS A 158 3.21 -17.53 7.40
C LYS A 158 3.93 -16.22 7.14
N ILE A 159 5.26 -16.23 7.05
CA ILE A 159 6.03 -15.01 6.75
C ILE A 159 5.66 -14.43 5.38
N LYS A 160 5.45 -15.27 4.36
CA LYS A 160 4.97 -14.84 3.03
C LYS A 160 3.58 -14.19 3.06
N GLN A 161 2.72 -14.60 3.99
CA GLN A 161 1.38 -14.04 4.13
C GLN A 161 1.38 -12.72 4.91
N ILE A 162 2.19 -12.63 5.97
CA ILE A 162 2.24 -11.49 6.89
C ILE A 162 3.12 -10.35 6.36
N CYS A 163 4.22 -10.67 5.70
CA CYS A 163 5.21 -9.70 5.24
C CYS A 163 5.09 -9.42 3.75
N CYS A 164 5.71 -8.34 3.32
CA CYS A 164 5.86 -8.00 1.91
C CYS A 164 7.13 -8.62 1.33
N ASP A 165 7.20 -8.74 0.01
CA ASP A 165 8.15 -9.62 -0.67
C ASP A 165 9.62 -9.33 -0.32
N GLY A 166 10.01 -8.05 -0.17
CA GLY A 166 11.37 -7.68 0.22
C GLY A 166 11.74 -8.14 1.64
N LEU A 167 10.85 -7.94 2.61
CA LEU A 167 11.06 -8.41 3.98
C LEU A 167 11.02 -9.93 4.08
N THR A 168 10.09 -10.58 3.37
CA THR A 168 10.01 -12.04 3.30
C THR A 168 11.33 -12.63 2.81
N LYS A 169 11.88 -12.14 1.70
CA LYS A 169 13.19 -12.61 1.19
C LYS A 169 14.28 -12.49 2.24
N LYS A 170 14.36 -11.33 2.92
CA LYS A 170 15.36 -11.09 3.98
C LYS A 170 15.21 -12.08 5.14
N LEU A 171 13.99 -12.29 5.62
CA LEU A 171 13.72 -13.21 6.75
C LEU A 171 13.90 -14.68 6.36
N THR A 172 13.50 -15.07 5.15
CA THR A 172 13.72 -16.42 4.61
C THR A 172 15.21 -16.71 4.48
N ASN A 173 16.00 -15.81 3.90
CA ASN A 173 17.45 -15.97 3.82
C ASN A 173 18.09 -16.10 5.21
N GLN A 174 17.60 -15.33 6.19
CA GLN A 174 18.07 -15.44 7.57
C GLN A 174 17.71 -16.79 8.20
N ILE A 175 16.53 -17.34 7.92
CA ILE A 175 16.10 -18.67 8.39
C ILE A 175 16.95 -19.76 7.74
N GLU A 176 17.17 -19.69 6.42
CA GLU A 176 17.99 -20.65 5.66
C GLU A 176 19.45 -20.62 6.09
N SER A 177 19.97 -19.45 6.50
CA SER A 177 21.33 -19.30 7.03
C SER A 177 21.52 -19.86 8.45
N ARG A 178 20.44 -20.26 9.15
CA ARG A 178 20.53 -20.85 10.49
C ARG A 178 21.19 -22.21 10.40
N ARG A 179 21.90 -22.60 11.46
CA ARG A 179 22.40 -23.97 11.59
C ARG A 179 21.19 -24.90 11.73
N ALA A 180 21.22 -26.08 11.12
CA ALA A 180 20.09 -27.03 11.13
C ALA A 180 19.60 -27.40 12.55
N ASN A 181 20.48 -27.30 13.54
CA ASN A 181 20.20 -27.60 14.95
C ASN A 181 19.93 -26.36 15.80
N GLU A 182 19.87 -25.16 15.22
CA GLU A 182 19.65 -23.91 15.95
C GLU A 182 18.15 -23.63 16.08
N LYS A 183 17.63 -23.72 17.31
CA LYS A 183 16.28 -23.29 17.64
C LYS A 183 16.32 -21.87 18.18
N VAL A 184 15.62 -20.97 17.51
CA VAL A 184 15.45 -19.58 17.94
C VAL A 184 14.09 -19.46 18.61
N THR A 185 14.04 -18.87 19.79
CA THR A 185 12.77 -18.47 20.41
C THR A 185 12.76 -16.97 20.62
N TRP A 186 11.62 -16.36 20.32
CA TRP A 186 11.37 -14.94 20.51
C TRP A 186 10.13 -14.79 21.37
N ASN A 187 10.23 -13.96 22.41
CA ASN A 187 9.10 -13.62 23.25
C ASN A 187 9.04 -12.10 23.44
N LEU A 188 7.83 -11.56 23.26
CA LEU A 188 7.51 -10.21 23.66
C LEU A 188 7.16 -10.19 25.16
N ILE A 189 8.03 -9.57 25.96
CA ILE A 189 7.84 -9.53 27.43
C ILE A 189 6.80 -8.48 27.78
N LYS A 190 7.00 -7.25 27.28
CA LYS A 190 6.07 -6.15 27.51
C LYS A 190 6.27 -5.02 26.51
N TRP A 191 5.19 -4.27 26.30
CA TRP A 191 5.22 -2.97 25.65
C TRP A 191 5.73 -1.90 26.63
N LEU A 192 6.73 -1.12 26.22
CA LEU A 192 7.31 -0.06 27.04
C LEU A 192 6.44 1.20 26.96
N ARG A 193 5.75 1.51 28.07
CA ARG A 193 4.84 2.67 28.18
C ARG A 193 5.61 3.97 28.36
N GLN A 194 6.19 4.48 27.29
CA GLN A 194 6.96 5.72 27.30
C GLN A 194 6.13 6.91 26.79
N PRO A 195 6.44 8.15 27.22
CA PRO A 195 5.83 9.35 26.64
C PRO A 195 6.04 9.45 25.12
N SER A 196 7.17 8.94 24.64
CA SER A 196 7.52 8.86 23.22
C SER A 196 6.50 8.07 22.40
N THR A 197 5.78 7.13 23.02
CA THR A 197 4.76 6.25 22.42
C THR A 197 3.33 6.48 22.98
N HIS A 198 3.08 7.67 23.56
CA HIS A 198 1.80 8.00 24.23
C HIS A 198 1.39 6.96 25.28
N PHE A 199 2.36 6.42 26.03
CA PHE A 199 2.15 5.41 27.08
C PHE A 199 1.50 4.10 26.62
N THR A 200 1.44 3.84 25.30
CA THR A 200 0.85 2.60 24.77
C THR A 200 1.88 1.61 24.21
N GLY A 201 3.15 2.01 24.11
CA GLY A 201 4.19 1.20 23.48
C GLY A 201 4.22 1.28 21.96
N LEU A 202 3.09 1.62 21.33
CA LEU A 202 2.99 1.84 19.89
C LEU A 202 2.43 3.22 19.57
N ARG A 203 3.18 4.03 18.82
CA ARG A 203 2.72 5.33 18.32
C ARG A 203 2.75 5.37 16.81
N VAL A 204 1.62 5.74 16.22
CA VAL A 204 1.53 6.05 14.80
C VAL A 204 2.20 7.40 14.56
N LEU A 205 3.22 7.40 13.69
CA LEU A 205 3.97 8.60 13.31
C LEU A 205 3.42 9.20 12.01
N SER A 206 3.11 8.34 11.04
CA SER A 206 2.60 8.72 9.73
C SER A 206 1.55 7.70 9.28
N ASP A 207 0.49 8.17 8.63
CA ASP A 207 -0.59 7.36 8.05
C ASP A 207 -0.96 8.00 6.72
N ARG A 208 -0.39 7.46 5.63
CA ARG A 208 -0.42 8.06 4.30
C ARG A 208 -1.11 7.11 3.34
N ALA A 209 -1.97 7.64 2.48
CA ALA A 209 -2.66 6.87 1.45
C ALA A 209 -2.54 7.56 0.10
N THR A 210 -2.28 6.78 -0.95
CA THR A 210 -2.11 7.25 -2.32
C THR A 210 -2.78 6.29 -3.28
N GLN A 211 -3.44 6.83 -4.30
CA GLN A 211 -3.94 6.04 -5.42
C GLN A 211 -2.84 5.70 -6.41
N LEU A 212 -2.95 4.55 -7.05
CA LEU A 212 -2.14 4.24 -8.22
C LEU A 212 -2.81 4.85 -9.45
N PRO A 213 -2.14 5.78 -10.16
CA PRO A 213 -2.74 6.42 -11.34
C PRO A 213 -2.98 5.43 -12.49
N GLU A 214 -2.20 4.35 -12.55
CA GLU A 214 -2.27 3.37 -13.64
C GLU A 214 -3.43 2.38 -13.50
N VAL A 215 -3.90 2.11 -12.27
CA VAL A 215 -4.90 1.07 -11.99
C VAL A 215 -6.10 1.67 -11.25
N PRO A 216 -7.30 1.67 -11.85
CA PRO A 216 -8.47 2.29 -11.23
C PRO A 216 -8.86 1.58 -9.93
N LYS A 217 -9.36 2.35 -8.95
CA LYS A 217 -9.77 1.83 -7.62
C LYS A 217 -8.66 1.02 -6.92
N SER A 218 -7.41 1.34 -7.24
CA SER A 218 -6.25 0.72 -6.61
C SER A 218 -5.44 1.78 -5.90
N GLY A 219 -4.86 1.38 -4.78
CA GLY A 219 -4.13 2.30 -3.94
C GLY A 219 -3.40 1.59 -2.83
N ILE A 220 -2.52 2.36 -2.21
CA ILE A 220 -1.69 1.90 -1.11
C ILE A 220 -1.96 2.80 0.06
N ARG A 221 -2.07 2.20 1.23
CA ARG A 221 -2.01 2.91 2.50
C ARG A 221 -0.82 2.39 3.30
N GLN A 222 0.08 3.27 3.69
CA GLN A 222 1.21 2.95 4.54
C GLN A 222 1.09 3.64 5.89
N ILE A 223 1.33 2.89 6.95
CA ILE A 223 1.36 3.40 8.32
C ILE A 223 2.73 3.15 8.91
N VAL A 224 3.39 4.23 9.33
CA VAL A 224 4.65 4.15 10.07
C VAL A 224 4.35 4.22 11.55
N LEU A 225 4.79 3.20 12.28
CA LEU A 225 4.66 3.10 13.73
C LEU A 225 6.02 3.10 14.40
N ARG A 226 6.10 3.78 15.54
CA ARG A 226 7.17 3.59 16.51
C ARG A 226 6.73 2.53 17.51
N VAL A 227 7.53 1.49 17.63
CA VAL A 227 7.35 0.38 18.56
C VAL A 227 8.41 0.49 19.64
N SER A 228 8.00 0.50 20.91
CA SER A 228 8.87 0.47 22.07
C SER A 228 8.49 -0.73 22.92
N SER A 229 9.39 -1.70 23.03
CA SER A 229 9.10 -2.99 23.65
C SER A 229 10.32 -3.58 24.34
N ARG A 230 10.08 -4.44 25.33
CA ARG A 230 11.07 -5.33 25.92
C ARG A 230 10.88 -6.71 25.33
N GLN A 231 11.94 -7.24 24.74
CA GLN A 231 11.91 -8.52 24.03
C GLN A 231 12.98 -9.44 24.58
N SER A 232 12.73 -10.74 24.55
CA SER A 232 13.75 -11.74 24.79
C SER A 232 13.95 -12.61 23.55
N MET A 233 15.21 -12.83 23.19
CA MET A 233 15.60 -13.75 22.15
C MET A 233 16.61 -14.74 22.72
N SER A 234 16.33 -16.03 22.57
CA SER A 234 17.27 -17.09 22.92
C SER A 234 17.56 -17.98 21.71
N LYS A 235 18.79 -18.47 21.66
CA LYS A 235 19.27 -19.42 20.66
C LYS A 235 19.73 -20.66 21.40
N SER A 236 19.07 -21.78 21.18
CA SER A 236 19.51 -23.08 21.69
C SER A 236 20.01 -23.94 20.55
N ASN A 237 21.16 -24.59 20.76
CA ASN A 237 21.64 -25.61 19.83
C ASN A 237 21.05 -26.94 20.30
N SER A 238 20.07 -27.45 19.56
CA SER A 238 19.56 -28.81 19.67
C SER A 238 20.55 -29.76 18.99
N ALA A 239 21.77 -29.88 19.52
CA ALA A 239 22.63 -30.99 19.12
C ALA A 239 21.93 -32.30 19.57
N PRO A 240 21.84 -33.34 18.72
CA PRO A 240 21.45 -34.65 19.21
C PRO A 240 22.45 -35.06 20.30
N PRO A 241 22.01 -35.73 21.38
CA PRO A 241 22.94 -36.29 22.34
C PRO A 241 23.83 -37.26 21.56
N ARG A 242 25.11 -36.92 21.37
CA ARG A 242 26.09 -37.96 21.05
C ARG A 242 26.03 -38.90 22.24
N TYR A 243 25.58 -40.13 22.03
CA TYR A 243 25.75 -41.22 22.97
C TYR A 243 27.24 -41.50 23.12
N THR A 244 27.95 -40.64 23.84
CA THR A 244 29.17 -41.01 24.54
C THR A 244 28.72 -41.30 25.96
N ALA A 245 28.62 -42.59 26.29
CA ALA A 245 28.41 -43.06 27.64
C ALA A 245 29.59 -42.60 28.51
N SER A 246 29.49 -41.40 29.08
CA SER A 246 30.35 -40.97 30.17
C SER A 246 29.49 -40.22 31.18
N SER A 247 29.39 -40.82 32.35
CA SER A 247 28.86 -40.29 33.61
C SER A 247 28.86 -38.77 33.72
N GLY A 248 27.71 -38.19 34.04
CA GLY A 248 27.53 -36.76 34.31
C GLY A 248 26.64 -36.08 33.29
N SER A 249 25.33 -36.17 33.50
CA SER A 249 24.29 -35.44 32.76
C SER A 249 24.50 -33.93 32.85
N LYS A 250 25.30 -33.37 31.94
CA LYS A 250 25.28 -31.93 31.65
C LYS A 250 24.04 -31.63 30.83
N GLU A 251 22.95 -31.38 31.55
CA GLU A 251 21.81 -30.63 31.05
C GLU A 251 22.34 -29.40 30.30
N VAL A 252 22.14 -29.36 28.98
CA VAL A 252 22.57 -28.23 28.14
C VAL A 252 21.71 -27.05 28.55
N THR A 253 22.17 -26.28 29.53
CA THR A 253 21.48 -25.09 30.00
C THR A 253 21.34 -24.14 28.82
N PRO A 254 20.12 -23.81 28.36
CA PRO A 254 19.95 -22.84 27.30
C PRO A 254 20.58 -21.52 27.75
N ALA A 255 21.40 -20.91 26.88
CA ALA A 255 22.00 -19.61 27.17
C ALA A 255 20.90 -18.64 27.65
N PRO A 256 21.15 -17.83 28.69
CA PRO A 256 20.12 -16.98 29.28
C PRO A 256 19.52 -16.10 28.18
N ALA A 257 18.19 -16.10 28.11
CA ALA A 257 17.47 -15.31 27.12
C ALA A 257 17.84 -13.84 27.33
N LYS A 258 18.48 -13.23 26.32
CA LYS A 258 18.90 -11.83 26.42
C LYS A 258 17.66 -10.97 26.33
N GLU A 259 17.27 -10.37 27.45
CA GLU A 259 16.23 -9.35 27.47
C GLU A 259 16.81 -8.01 27.03
N GLN A 260 16.17 -7.37 26.06
CA GLN A 260 16.60 -6.06 25.56
C GLN A 260 15.39 -5.14 25.37
N ASP A 261 15.56 -3.88 25.76
CA ASP A 261 14.63 -2.81 25.41
C ASP A 261 14.96 -2.32 23.99
N VAL A 262 13.98 -2.43 23.09
CA VAL A 262 14.14 -2.15 21.66
C VAL A 262 13.15 -1.06 21.22
N ILE A 263 13.65 -0.08 20.48
CA ILE A 263 12.86 0.94 19.80
C ILE A 263 13.01 0.76 18.29
N GLU A 264 11.92 0.41 17.62
CA GLU A 264 11.89 0.17 16.18
C GLU A 264 10.87 1.08 15.50
N TYR A 265 11.13 1.39 14.23
CA TYR A 265 10.18 2.08 13.38
C TYR A 265 9.72 1.09 12.31
N VAL A 266 8.49 0.61 12.47
CA VAL A 266 7.91 -0.43 11.62
C VAL A 266 6.91 0.21 10.68
N VAL A 267 6.94 -0.22 9.43
CA VAL A 267 5.99 0.20 8.41
C VAL A 267 5.09 -0.98 8.09
N ILE A 268 3.79 -0.76 8.21
CA ILE A 268 2.78 -1.68 7.70
C ILE A 268 2.12 -1.04 6.47
N GLN A 269 1.74 -1.87 5.53
CA GLN A 269 1.06 -1.43 4.33
C GLN A 269 -0.19 -2.26 4.04
N GLN A 270 -1.17 -1.59 3.46
CA GLN A 270 -2.39 -2.17 2.94
C GLN A 270 -2.48 -1.83 1.46
N LEU A 271 -2.66 -2.86 0.65
CA LEU A 271 -2.71 -2.76 -0.80
C LEU A 271 -4.12 -3.09 -1.26
N ILE A 272 -4.70 -2.22 -2.07
CA ILE A 272 -6.03 -2.39 -2.62
C ILE A 272 -5.90 -2.48 -4.14
N TRP A 273 -6.45 -3.54 -4.71
CA TRP A 273 -6.41 -3.81 -6.14
C TRP A 273 -7.81 -3.91 -6.70
N ASN A 274 -8.16 -3.04 -7.65
CA ASN A 274 -9.47 -3.01 -8.28
C ASN A 274 -10.63 -3.04 -7.27
N GLY A 275 -10.47 -2.36 -6.12
CA GLY A 275 -11.43 -2.34 -5.02
C GLY A 275 -11.41 -3.57 -4.09
N LYS A 276 -10.52 -4.54 -4.30
CA LYS A 276 -10.31 -5.70 -3.42
C LYS A 276 -9.14 -5.43 -2.47
N ASP A 277 -9.40 -5.59 -1.17
CA ASP A 277 -8.39 -5.44 -0.13
C ASP A 277 -7.52 -6.69 -0.04
N ALA A 278 -6.20 -6.54 -0.20
CA ALA A 278 -5.22 -7.63 -0.05
C ALA A 278 -4.81 -7.87 1.42
N GLY A 279 -5.34 -7.07 2.35
CA GLY A 279 -5.04 -7.13 3.77
C GLY A 279 -3.80 -6.32 4.17
N TRP A 280 -3.63 -6.18 5.48
CA TRP A 280 -2.46 -5.50 6.06
C TRP A 280 -1.26 -6.44 6.14
N ARG A 281 -0.10 -5.94 5.73
CA ARG A 281 1.17 -6.67 5.77
C ARG A 281 2.29 -5.80 6.31
N VAL A 282 3.33 -6.43 6.85
CA VAL A 282 4.54 -5.74 7.30
C VAL A 282 5.44 -5.48 6.11
N TRP A 283 5.66 -4.21 5.79
CA TRP A 283 6.60 -3.80 4.74
C TRP A 283 8.04 -3.99 5.21
N GLY A 284 8.35 -3.51 6.42
CA GLY A 284 9.70 -3.57 6.97
C GLY A 284 9.95 -2.51 8.02
N ASN A 285 11.24 -2.27 8.29
CA ASN A 285 11.69 -1.29 9.25
C ASN A 285 12.21 -0.05 8.50
N THR A 286 12.00 1.13 9.07
CA THR A 286 12.50 2.41 8.54
C THR A 286 13.37 3.12 9.56
N LYS A 287 14.03 4.21 9.15
CA LYS A 287 14.80 5.08 10.04
C LYS A 287 14.06 6.39 10.27
N PRO A 288 14.33 7.09 11.38
CA PRO A 288 13.86 8.45 11.58
C PRO A 288 14.32 9.38 10.46
N THR A 289 13.50 10.37 10.13
CA THR A 289 13.90 11.43 9.21
C THR A 289 14.99 12.28 9.85
N THR A 290 16.11 12.43 9.15
CA THR A 290 17.24 13.27 9.58
C THR A 290 17.07 14.70 9.11
N LEU A 291 17.81 15.65 9.72
CA LEU A 291 17.83 17.03 9.26
C LEU A 291 18.22 17.15 7.79
N ASP A 292 19.26 16.43 7.38
CA ASP A 292 19.76 16.48 6.01
C ASP A 292 18.68 16.07 5.01
N GLN A 293 17.86 15.08 5.35
CA GLN A 293 16.72 14.68 4.52
C GLN A 293 15.65 15.77 4.44
N VAL A 294 15.41 16.51 5.51
CA VAL A 294 14.42 17.62 5.50
C VAL A 294 14.84 18.75 4.56
N TRP A 295 16.14 19.00 4.44
CA TRP A 295 16.68 20.05 3.56
C TRP A 295 16.88 19.58 2.12
N SER A 296 17.25 18.32 1.91
CA SER A 296 17.60 17.77 0.58
C SER A 296 16.41 17.16 -0.16
N ASP A 297 15.46 16.51 0.53
CA ASP A 297 14.34 15.84 -0.11
C ASP A 297 13.37 16.88 -0.70
N PRO A 298 13.10 16.86 -2.03
CA PRO A 298 12.15 17.77 -2.67
C PRO A 298 10.76 17.76 -2.03
N SER A 299 10.38 16.66 -1.37
CA SER A 299 9.11 16.51 -0.65
C SER A 299 9.01 17.47 0.56
N PHE A 300 10.13 17.80 1.18
CA PHE A 300 10.20 18.60 2.41
C PHE A 300 10.91 19.95 2.23
N ALA A 301 11.76 20.07 1.21
CA ALA A 301 12.62 21.22 1.01
C ALA A 301 11.85 22.57 1.00
N PRO A 302 12.29 23.55 1.82
CA PRO A 302 11.71 24.88 1.80
C PRO A 302 12.08 25.62 0.51
N GLY A 303 11.26 26.59 0.11
CA GLY A 303 11.55 27.47 -1.04
C GLY A 303 11.17 26.94 -2.43
N MET A 304 10.92 25.64 -2.61
CA MET A 304 10.46 25.11 -3.91
C MET A 304 8.97 25.39 -4.16
N THR A 305 8.65 25.79 -5.40
CA THR A 305 7.27 25.91 -5.88
C THR A 305 6.62 24.54 -6.05
N ALA A 306 5.29 24.47 -6.13
CA ALA A 306 4.58 23.19 -6.27
C ALA A 306 4.94 22.46 -7.58
N LEU A 307 5.16 23.20 -8.68
CA LEU A 307 5.55 22.64 -9.96
C LEU A 307 6.99 22.09 -9.91
N GLU A 308 7.94 22.87 -9.40
CA GLU A 308 9.32 22.42 -9.21
C GLU A 308 9.40 21.18 -8.32
N ARG A 309 8.60 21.10 -7.26
CA ARG A 309 8.50 19.90 -6.43
C ARG A 309 7.99 18.70 -7.21
N LEU A 310 6.95 18.86 -8.03
CA LEU A 310 6.40 17.76 -8.84
C LEU A 310 7.42 17.26 -9.86
N ASP A 311 8.13 18.16 -10.53
CA ASP A 311 9.17 17.80 -11.49
C ASP A 311 10.35 17.11 -10.79
N ALA A 312 10.80 17.62 -9.65
CA ALA A 312 11.84 16.99 -8.85
C ALA A 312 11.43 15.59 -8.34
N MET A 313 10.18 15.43 -7.89
CA MET A 313 9.64 14.13 -7.47
C MET A 313 9.51 13.15 -8.64
N ARG A 314 9.09 13.63 -9.81
CA ARG A 314 9.02 12.80 -11.02
C ARG A 314 10.40 12.28 -11.42
N ASN A 315 11.40 13.16 -11.41
CA ASN A 315 12.79 12.81 -11.71
C ASN A 315 13.38 11.85 -10.67
N PHE A 316 12.97 11.96 -9.41
CA PHE A 316 13.37 11.04 -8.35
C PHE A 316 12.77 9.64 -8.52
N MET A 317 11.52 9.53 -8.99
CA MET A 317 10.84 8.25 -9.23
C MET A 317 11.31 7.51 -10.49
N GLN A 318 12.01 8.19 -11.42
CA GLN A 318 12.53 7.58 -12.65
C GLN A 318 13.95 7.01 -12.51
N LYS A 319 14.62 7.27 -11.39
CA LYS A 319 15.93 6.68 -11.05
C LYS A 319 15.76 5.40 -10.25
#